data_AF-X1FS17-F1
#
_entry.id   AF-X1FS17-F1
#
_cell.length_a   1.000
_cell.length_b   1.000
_cell.length_c   1.000
_cell.angle_alpha   90.00
_cell.angle_beta   90.00
_cell.angle_gamma   90.00
#
_symmetry.space_group_name_H-M   'P 1'
#
loop_
_entity.id
_entity.type
_entity.pdbx_description
1 polymer ?
#
loop_
_entity_poly.entity_id
_entity_poly.type
_entity_poly.pdbx_seq_one_letter_code
_entity_poly.pdbx_strand_id
1 'polypeptide(L)'
;FRDEDSRADRQAEFTQLDIEAAFVDEEDIYLLMEGLLGYVFKECMDLKIVQPFPRLTFDEAMAKYGTDKPDLRFGMELWEATEAFAGVEADFIAKIIGEGGSFIGLTVPGGAEFSRKERDELERLAKKLGAGGLIQLKWKGGKVEGALAKFIDQGVKERLLEVSGGSDGDLIVAVGGQLSKSQEVMGQIRLALGERLELVKSDDFKWLWVTDFPLFELADGVITSSHHPFTAPREGDIPLLDSDPLKVYARHYDLVLNGVELGSGSVRIHDAVVQRRIFNLL
;
A
#
# COMPACT_ATOMS: atom_id res chain seq x y z
N PHE A 1 2.38 17.87 20.39
CA PHE A 1 1.47 18.89 19.83
C PHE A 1 1.74 18.99 18.35
N ARG A 2 0.70 18.89 17.51
CA ARG A 2 0.77 19.17 16.07
C ARG A 2 -0.40 20.08 15.73
N ASP A 3 -0.12 21.21 15.09
CA ASP A 3 -1.15 22.15 14.65
C ASP A 3 -1.71 21.71 13.29
N GLU A 4 -2.44 20.59 13.30
CA GLU A 4 -3.07 19.97 12.12
C GLU A 4 -4.59 19.85 12.33
N ASP A 5 -5.34 19.82 11.22
CA ASP A 5 -6.77 19.56 11.24
C ASP A 5 -7.08 18.22 11.93
N SER A 6 -8.03 18.25 12.88
CA SER A 6 -8.47 17.05 13.59
C SER A 6 -9.09 16.04 12.63
N ARG A 7 -8.68 14.78 12.75
CA ARG A 7 -9.32 13.62 12.11
C ARG A 7 -9.79 12.65 13.19
N ALA A 8 -10.54 11.61 12.81
CA ALA A 8 -11.05 10.62 13.77
C ALA A 8 -9.94 10.01 14.65
N ASP A 9 -8.72 9.91 14.12
CA ASP A 9 -7.50 9.39 14.75
C ASP A 9 -6.45 10.48 15.05
N ARG A 10 -6.74 11.77 14.80
CA ARG A 10 -5.78 12.88 15.00
C ARG A 10 -6.34 13.97 15.90
N GLN A 11 -5.63 14.25 16.97
CA GLN A 11 -5.90 15.32 17.92
C GLN A 11 -4.71 16.29 17.96
N ALA A 12 -4.95 17.58 18.19
CA ALA A 12 -3.88 18.57 18.32
C ALA A 12 -2.90 18.22 19.45
N GLU A 13 -3.43 17.62 20.52
CA GLU A 13 -2.70 17.06 21.64
C GLU A 13 -2.85 15.55 21.68
N PHE A 14 -1.72 14.85 21.76
CA PHE A 14 -1.64 13.40 21.84
C PHE A 14 -0.40 13.01 22.65
N THR A 15 -0.38 11.78 23.16
CA THR A 15 0.73 11.25 23.95
C THR A 15 1.48 10.22 23.14
N GLN A 16 2.81 10.29 23.17
CA GLN A 16 3.70 9.29 22.58
C GLN A 16 4.51 8.63 23.69
N LEU A 17 4.75 7.33 23.53
CA LEU A 17 5.84 6.66 24.22
C LEU A 17 7.08 6.85 23.35
N ASP A 18 7.88 7.88 23.67
CA ASP A 18 9.09 8.21 22.93
C ASP A 18 10.26 7.37 23.44
N ILE A 19 10.95 6.69 22.52
CA ILE A 19 12.05 5.75 22.82
C ILE A 19 13.21 6.06 21.87
N GLU A 20 14.37 6.35 22.44
CA GLU A 20 15.62 6.51 21.69
C GLU A 20 16.70 5.64 22.36
N ALA A 21 17.57 5.03 21.55
CA ALA A 21 18.63 4.14 22.01
C ALA A 21 19.93 4.38 21.24
N ALA A 22 21.06 4.00 21.85
CA ALA A 22 22.39 4.17 21.28
C ALA A 22 23.05 2.81 21.04
N PHE A 23 23.86 2.73 19.98
CA PHE A 23 24.56 1.51 19.56
C PHE A 23 23.61 0.35 19.25
N VAL A 24 22.48 0.67 18.60
CA VAL A 24 21.44 -0.28 18.19
C VAL A 24 21.17 -0.19 16.69
N ASP A 25 20.58 -1.25 16.14
CA ASP A 25 19.99 -1.26 14.80
C ASP A 25 18.47 -1.49 14.85
N GLU A 26 17.85 -1.67 13.68
CA GLU A 26 16.41 -1.93 13.54
C GLU A 26 15.97 -3.21 14.28
N GLU A 27 16.78 -4.27 14.27
CA GLU A 27 16.43 -5.55 14.91
C GLU A 27 16.34 -5.42 16.43
N ASP A 28 17.24 -4.63 17.03
CA ASP A 28 17.19 -4.31 18.46
C ASP A 28 15.89 -3.59 18.82
N ILE A 29 15.45 -2.64 17.99
CA ILE A 29 14.20 -1.90 18.18
C ILE A 29 12.99 -2.79 17.98
N TYR A 30 12.99 -3.65 16.95
CA TYR A 30 11.91 -4.61 16.73
C TYR A 30 11.74 -5.53 17.93
N LEU A 31 12.83 -6.10 18.44
CA LEU A 31 12.80 -6.97 19.61
C LEU A 31 12.26 -6.25 20.86
N LEU A 32 12.71 -5.02 21.10
CA LEU A 32 12.26 -4.19 22.22
C LEU A 32 10.75 -3.91 22.13
N MET A 33 10.30 -3.44 20.97
CA MET A 33 8.90 -3.04 20.76
C MET A 33 7.96 -4.23 20.77
N GLU A 34 8.33 -5.35 20.13
CA GLU A 34 7.56 -6.58 20.17
C GLU A 34 7.44 -7.11 21.60
N GLY A 35 8.53 -7.14 22.36
CA GLY A 35 8.53 -7.53 23.77
C GLY A 35 7.61 -6.66 24.64
N LEU A 36 7.72 -5.34 24.48
CA LEU A 36 6.86 -4.37 25.18
C LEU A 36 5.38 -4.58 24.87
N LEU A 37 5.03 -4.72 23.59
CA LEU A 37 3.64 -4.91 23.17
C LEU A 37 3.11 -6.28 23.61
N GLY A 38 3.96 -7.30 23.60
CA GLY A 38 3.64 -8.62 24.14
C GLY A 38 3.28 -8.56 25.61
N TYR A 39 4.03 -7.79 26.40
CA TYR A 39 3.72 -7.53 27.81
C TYR A 39 2.40 -6.76 27.96
N VAL A 40 2.20 -5.66 27.22
CA VAL A 40 0.97 -4.85 27.30
C VAL A 40 -0.28 -5.68 26.96
N PHE A 41 -0.25 -6.46 25.88
CA PHE A 41 -1.39 -7.30 25.49
C PHE A 41 -1.67 -8.41 26.50
N LYS A 42 -0.62 -8.99 27.10
CA LYS A 42 -0.77 -9.98 28.15
C LYS A 42 -1.41 -9.39 29.41
N GLU A 43 -0.90 -8.26 29.90
CA GLU A 43 -1.36 -7.67 31.17
C GLU A 43 -2.72 -6.97 31.04
N CYS A 44 -2.98 -6.31 29.91
CA CYS A 44 -4.23 -5.55 29.73
C CYS A 44 -5.39 -6.39 29.17
N MET A 45 -5.10 -7.43 28.39
CA MET A 45 -6.13 -8.20 27.66
C MET A 45 -6.07 -9.71 27.88
N ASP A 46 -5.08 -10.22 28.64
CA ASP A 46 -4.78 -11.66 28.77
C ASP A 46 -4.54 -12.37 27.41
N LEU A 47 -4.12 -11.59 26.39
CA LEU A 47 -3.85 -12.10 25.05
C LEU A 47 -2.37 -12.35 24.84
N LYS A 48 -2.04 -13.49 24.26
CA LYS A 48 -0.67 -13.78 23.77
C LYS A 48 -0.58 -13.42 22.30
N ILE A 49 0.25 -12.44 21.97
CA ILE A 49 0.58 -12.11 20.58
C ILE A 49 1.70 -13.02 20.06
N VAL A 50 1.70 -13.29 18.75
CA VAL A 50 2.72 -14.11 18.08
C VAL A 50 3.85 -13.20 17.63
N GLN A 51 5.08 -13.59 17.95
CA GLN A 51 6.32 -12.92 17.59
C GLN A 51 7.26 -13.93 16.87
N PRO A 52 8.17 -13.48 15.99
CA PRO A 52 8.32 -12.09 15.54
C PRO A 52 7.13 -11.63 14.68
N PHE A 53 6.89 -10.32 14.62
CA PHE A 53 5.87 -9.79 13.71
C PHE A 53 6.34 -9.95 12.26
N PRO A 54 5.42 -10.23 11.31
CA PRO A 54 5.77 -10.27 9.90
C PRO A 54 6.28 -8.91 9.44
N ARG A 55 7.03 -8.90 8.34
CA ARG A 55 7.59 -7.69 7.74
C ARG A 55 7.28 -7.63 6.26
N LEU A 56 7.04 -6.42 5.77
CA LEU A 56 6.94 -6.11 4.34
C LEU A 56 7.80 -4.89 4.07
N THR A 57 8.43 -4.83 2.89
CA THR A 57 8.97 -3.55 2.44
C THR A 57 7.84 -2.60 2.07
N PHE A 58 8.12 -1.30 2.04
CA PHE A 58 7.19 -0.28 1.56
C PHE A 58 6.66 -0.64 0.16
N ASP A 59 7.55 -1.05 -0.75
CA ASP A 59 7.16 -1.42 -2.11
C ASP A 59 6.24 -2.64 -2.14
N GLU A 60 6.48 -3.65 -1.30
CA GLU A 60 5.58 -4.80 -1.17
C GLU A 60 4.22 -4.40 -0.60
N ALA A 61 4.19 -3.53 0.42
CA ALA A 61 2.96 -3.04 1.01
C ALA A 61 2.13 -2.23 -0.01
N MET A 62 2.77 -1.34 -0.75
CA MET A 62 2.14 -0.58 -1.83
C MET A 62 1.68 -1.46 -2.98
N ALA A 63 2.49 -2.42 -3.41
CA ALA A 63 2.17 -3.33 -4.51
C ALA A 63 1.00 -4.28 -4.17
N LYS A 64 0.92 -4.78 -2.94
CA LYS A 64 -0.11 -5.74 -2.51
C LYS A 64 -1.35 -5.09 -1.92
N TYR A 65 -1.25 -3.89 -1.35
CA TYR A 65 -2.34 -3.30 -0.58
C TYR A 65 -2.63 -1.84 -0.90
N GLY A 66 -1.76 -1.17 -1.66
CA GLY A 66 -1.95 0.24 -2.02
C GLY A 66 -1.81 1.21 -0.85
N THR A 67 -1.15 0.78 0.23
CA THR A 67 -0.86 1.58 1.43
C THR A 67 0.31 0.97 2.19
N ASP A 68 1.08 1.84 2.83
CA ASP A 68 2.12 1.56 3.82
C ASP A 68 1.59 1.11 5.19
N LYS A 69 0.28 1.16 5.42
CA LYS A 69 -0.37 0.64 6.63
C LYS A 69 -1.52 -0.31 6.29
N PRO A 70 -1.20 -1.49 5.73
CA PRO A 70 -2.23 -2.40 5.26
C PRO A 70 -3.00 -3.05 6.40
N ASP A 71 -4.30 -3.20 6.20
CA ASP A 71 -5.11 -4.09 7.03
C ASP A 71 -4.99 -5.52 6.48
N LEU A 72 -4.28 -6.38 7.21
CA LEU A 72 -4.03 -7.78 6.84
C LEU A 72 -5.11 -8.75 7.35
N ARG A 73 -6.19 -8.26 7.98
CA ARG A 73 -7.26 -9.13 8.52
C ARG A 73 -8.06 -9.83 7.42
N PHE A 74 -7.97 -9.35 6.19
CA PHE A 74 -8.60 -9.93 5.02
C PHE A 74 -7.63 -9.92 3.83
N GLY A 75 -7.91 -10.76 2.83
CA GLY A 75 -7.08 -10.91 1.63
C GLY A 75 -7.30 -9.77 0.62
N MET A 76 -7.67 -10.13 -0.61
CA MET A 76 -7.89 -9.18 -1.69
C MET A 76 -6.62 -8.35 -1.95
N GLU A 77 -5.49 -9.02 -2.13
CA GLU A 77 -4.25 -8.38 -2.54
C GLU A 77 -4.42 -7.78 -3.95
N LEU A 78 -3.77 -6.64 -4.16
CA LEU A 78 -3.66 -5.99 -5.45
C LEU A 78 -2.67 -6.76 -6.34
N TRP A 79 -2.83 -6.60 -7.65
CA TRP A 79 -1.96 -7.21 -8.64
C TRP A 79 -1.79 -6.29 -9.84
N GLU A 80 -0.66 -6.37 -10.54
CA GLU A 80 -0.40 -5.56 -11.72
C GLU A 80 -0.96 -6.24 -12.98
N ALA A 81 -1.85 -5.56 -13.68
CA ALA A 81 -2.58 -6.04 -14.85
C ALA A 81 -2.02 -5.55 -16.18
N THR A 82 -0.96 -4.73 -16.16
CA THR A 82 -0.46 -3.99 -17.33
C THR A 82 -0.17 -4.93 -18.51
N GLU A 83 0.56 -6.02 -18.27
CA GLU A 83 0.88 -7.03 -19.28
C GLU A 83 -0.36 -7.83 -19.72
N ALA A 84 -1.31 -8.09 -18.81
CA ALA A 84 -2.55 -8.78 -19.15
C ALA A 84 -3.38 -7.95 -20.15
N PHE A 85 -3.44 -6.63 -19.98
CA PHE A 85 -4.11 -5.69 -20.87
C PHE A 85 -3.32 -5.33 -22.14
N ALA A 86 -2.06 -5.76 -22.26
CA ALA A 86 -1.27 -5.52 -23.46
C ALA A 86 -1.96 -6.15 -24.70
N GLY A 87 -2.11 -5.34 -25.76
CA GLY A 87 -2.74 -5.76 -27.02
C GLY A 87 -4.27 -5.73 -27.04
N VAL A 88 -4.93 -5.30 -25.95
CA VAL A 88 -6.39 -5.05 -25.99
C VAL A 88 -6.69 -3.86 -26.89
N GLU A 89 -7.60 -4.04 -27.85
CA GLU A 89 -8.00 -3.02 -28.85
C GLU A 89 -8.93 -1.94 -28.25
N ALA A 90 -8.51 -1.31 -27.16
CA ALA A 90 -9.19 -0.18 -26.53
C ALA A 90 -8.25 1.03 -26.42
N ASP A 91 -8.58 2.13 -27.11
CA ASP A 91 -7.71 3.30 -27.26
C ASP A 91 -7.17 3.85 -25.93
N PHE A 92 -7.98 3.87 -24.88
CA PHE A 92 -7.54 4.37 -23.57
C PHE A 92 -6.52 3.45 -22.90
N ILE A 93 -6.57 2.14 -23.13
CA ILE A 93 -5.58 1.18 -22.61
C ILE A 93 -4.25 1.42 -23.30
N ALA A 94 -4.26 1.45 -24.64
CA ALA A 94 -3.06 1.72 -25.43
C ALA A 94 -2.44 3.08 -25.07
N LYS A 95 -3.27 4.10 -24.83
CA LYS A 95 -2.81 5.41 -24.38
C LYS A 95 -2.10 5.34 -23.02
N ILE A 96 -2.72 4.74 -22.00
CA ILE A 96 -2.14 4.65 -20.65
C ILE A 96 -0.81 3.91 -20.67
N ILE A 97 -0.74 2.76 -21.37
CA ILE A 97 0.51 1.99 -21.48
C ILE A 97 1.57 2.80 -22.25
N GLY A 98 1.18 3.48 -23.33
CA GLY A 98 2.09 4.31 -24.12
C GLY A 98 2.65 5.53 -23.37
N GLU A 99 1.93 6.02 -22.36
CA GLU A 99 2.37 7.09 -21.44
C GLU A 99 3.20 6.56 -20.26
N GLY A 100 3.50 5.24 -20.22
CA GLY A 100 4.27 4.60 -19.14
C GLY A 100 3.44 4.34 -17.88
N GLY A 101 2.11 4.34 -17.98
CA GLY A 101 1.20 3.99 -16.90
C GLY A 101 1.06 2.49 -16.69
N SER A 102 0.57 2.12 -15.52
CA SER A 102 0.26 0.75 -15.12
C SER A 102 -1.23 0.56 -14.90
N PHE A 103 -1.69 -0.68 -15.02
CA PHE A 103 -3.02 -1.09 -14.57
C PHE A 103 -2.90 -1.87 -13.29
N ILE A 104 -3.59 -1.43 -12.23
CA ILE A 104 -3.61 -2.12 -10.94
C ILE A 104 -4.99 -2.71 -10.73
N GLY A 105 -5.01 -4.02 -10.50
CA GLY A 105 -6.20 -4.85 -10.41
C GLY A 105 -6.46 -5.37 -9.00
N LEU A 106 -7.69 -5.79 -8.80
CA LEU A 106 -8.17 -6.45 -7.59
C LEU A 106 -9.25 -7.45 -7.96
N THR A 107 -9.19 -8.63 -7.35
CA THR A 107 -10.20 -9.67 -7.51
C THR A 107 -11.17 -9.60 -6.33
N VAL A 108 -12.46 -9.53 -6.63
CA VAL A 108 -13.56 -9.51 -5.65
C VAL A 108 -14.25 -10.87 -5.66
N PRO A 109 -13.96 -11.75 -4.68
CA PRO A 109 -14.56 -13.07 -4.61
C PRO A 109 -16.09 -12.99 -4.56
N GLY A 110 -16.78 -13.74 -5.41
CA GLY A 110 -18.25 -13.72 -5.50
C GLY A 110 -18.83 -12.41 -6.06
N GLY A 111 -17.99 -11.48 -6.50
CA GLY A 111 -18.41 -10.16 -6.96
C GLY A 111 -19.19 -10.16 -8.28
N ALA A 112 -19.27 -11.28 -9.00
CA ALA A 112 -20.09 -11.37 -10.21
C ALA A 112 -21.59 -11.19 -9.93
N GLU A 113 -22.03 -11.39 -8.68
CA GLU A 113 -23.40 -11.15 -8.23
C GLU A 113 -23.69 -9.68 -7.90
N PHE A 114 -22.68 -8.80 -7.92
CA PHE A 114 -22.90 -7.38 -7.68
C PHE A 114 -23.87 -6.79 -8.70
N SER A 115 -24.91 -6.16 -8.19
CA SER A 115 -25.89 -5.44 -8.99
C SER A 115 -25.24 -4.24 -9.69
N ARG A 116 -25.93 -3.71 -10.71
CA ARG A 116 -25.43 -2.54 -11.44
C ARG A 116 -25.19 -1.35 -10.52
N LYS A 117 -26.06 -1.13 -9.54
CA LYS A 117 -25.94 -0.02 -8.59
C LYS A 117 -24.63 -0.10 -7.80
N GLU A 118 -24.25 -1.30 -7.35
CA GLU A 118 -23.06 -1.52 -6.52
C GLU A 118 -21.78 -1.31 -7.34
N ARG A 119 -21.80 -1.80 -8.57
CA ARG A 119 -20.75 -1.55 -9.56
C ARG A 119 -20.58 -0.07 -9.93
N ASP A 120 -21.69 0.66 -10.06
CA ASP A 120 -21.67 2.10 -10.31
C ASP A 120 -21.22 2.89 -9.05
N GLU A 121 -21.44 2.38 -7.84
CA GLU A 121 -20.87 2.92 -6.59
C GLU A 121 -19.35 2.78 -6.54
N LEU A 122 -18.80 1.62 -6.90
CA LEU A 122 -17.36 1.40 -6.98
C LEU A 122 -16.70 2.32 -8.00
N GLU A 123 -17.29 2.49 -9.18
CA GLU A 123 -16.75 3.40 -10.19
C GLU A 123 -16.79 4.86 -9.73
N ARG A 124 -17.85 5.27 -9.02
CA ARG A 124 -17.93 6.62 -8.43
C ARG A 124 -16.87 6.83 -7.35
N LEU A 125 -16.61 5.82 -6.52
CA LEU A 125 -15.53 5.88 -5.53
C LEU A 125 -14.17 6.02 -6.22
N ALA A 126 -13.87 5.20 -7.23
CA ALA A 126 -12.63 5.29 -8.00
C ALA A 126 -12.42 6.69 -8.59
N LYS A 127 -13.46 7.28 -9.19
CA LYS A 127 -13.41 8.64 -9.74
C LYS A 127 -13.23 9.71 -8.67
N LYS A 128 -13.90 9.57 -7.51
CA LYS A 128 -13.72 10.48 -6.37
C LYS A 128 -12.28 10.47 -5.85
N LEU A 129 -11.60 9.33 -5.92
CA LEU A 129 -10.20 9.15 -5.53
C LEU A 129 -9.20 9.59 -6.60
N GLY A 130 -9.68 10.05 -7.77
CA GLY A 130 -8.86 10.62 -8.84
C GLY A 130 -8.60 9.68 -10.03
N ALA A 131 -9.18 8.49 -10.09
CA ALA A 131 -9.04 7.63 -11.28
C ALA A 131 -9.93 8.12 -12.44
N GLY A 132 -9.48 7.90 -13.68
CA GLY A 132 -10.28 8.23 -14.88
C GLY A 132 -11.52 7.35 -15.05
N GLY A 133 -11.53 6.15 -14.47
CA GLY A 133 -12.63 5.19 -14.50
C GLY A 133 -12.25 3.90 -13.77
N LEU A 134 -13.18 2.94 -13.76
CA LEU A 134 -12.98 1.62 -13.18
C LEU A 134 -13.33 0.56 -14.23
N ILE A 135 -12.34 -0.23 -14.62
CA ILE A 135 -12.57 -1.43 -15.41
C ILE A 135 -13.30 -2.43 -14.51
N GLN A 136 -14.35 -3.06 -15.04
CA GLN A 136 -15.16 -4.04 -14.32
C GLN A 136 -15.48 -5.21 -15.25
N LEU A 137 -14.96 -6.38 -14.90
CA LEU A 137 -15.09 -7.62 -15.66
C LEU A 137 -15.66 -8.71 -14.75
N LYS A 138 -16.91 -9.10 -15.00
CA LYS A 138 -17.53 -10.21 -14.27
C LYS A 138 -17.20 -11.52 -14.98
N TRP A 139 -16.88 -12.53 -14.19
CA TRP A 139 -16.74 -13.90 -14.67
C TRP A 139 -17.97 -14.72 -14.30
N LYS A 140 -18.72 -15.19 -15.30
CA LYS A 140 -19.94 -15.98 -15.04
C LYS A 140 -20.19 -17.00 -16.14
N GLY A 141 -20.35 -18.27 -15.76
CA GLY A 141 -20.54 -19.37 -16.69
C GLY A 141 -19.41 -19.51 -17.70
N GLY A 142 -18.17 -19.19 -17.30
CA GLY A 142 -16.99 -19.21 -18.16
C GLY A 142 -16.94 -18.09 -19.20
N LYS A 143 -17.81 -17.08 -19.09
CA LYS A 143 -17.85 -15.90 -19.97
C LYS A 143 -17.45 -14.63 -19.20
N VAL A 144 -16.93 -13.67 -19.95
CA VAL A 144 -16.61 -12.33 -19.46
C VAL A 144 -17.77 -11.40 -19.78
N GLU A 145 -18.25 -10.67 -18.79
CA GLU A 145 -19.24 -9.61 -18.98
C GLU A 145 -18.68 -8.28 -18.48
N GLY A 146 -18.94 -7.19 -19.22
CA GLY A 146 -18.44 -5.87 -18.88
C GLY A 146 -18.29 -4.98 -20.11
N ALA A 147 -17.99 -3.70 -19.91
CA ALA A 147 -17.82 -2.73 -21.00
C ALA A 147 -16.69 -3.12 -21.97
N LEU A 148 -15.66 -3.79 -21.45
CA LEU A 148 -14.52 -4.28 -22.22
C LEU A 148 -14.69 -5.70 -22.77
N ALA A 149 -15.76 -6.43 -22.44
CA ALA A 149 -15.86 -7.86 -22.74
C ALA A 149 -15.67 -8.20 -24.23
N LYS A 150 -16.09 -7.32 -25.15
CA LYS A 150 -15.91 -7.50 -26.59
C LYS A 150 -14.45 -7.42 -27.07
N PHE A 151 -13.55 -6.84 -26.26
CA PHE A 151 -12.13 -6.68 -26.54
C PHE A 151 -11.26 -7.71 -25.79
N ILE A 152 -11.86 -8.54 -24.93
CA ILE A 152 -11.17 -9.58 -24.18
C ILE A 152 -11.28 -10.88 -24.96
N ASP A 153 -10.28 -11.18 -25.78
CA ASP A 153 -10.15 -12.49 -26.42
C ASP A 153 -9.72 -13.58 -25.43
N GLN A 154 -9.59 -14.82 -25.91
CA GLN A 154 -9.21 -15.95 -25.08
C GLN A 154 -7.81 -15.81 -24.46
N GLY A 155 -6.85 -15.19 -25.16
CA GLY A 155 -5.50 -15.00 -24.66
C GLY A 155 -5.41 -13.93 -23.57
N VAL A 156 -6.12 -12.80 -23.74
CA VAL A 156 -6.25 -11.76 -22.71
C VAL A 156 -6.94 -12.34 -21.48
N LYS A 157 -7.99 -13.14 -21.70
CA LYS A 157 -8.73 -13.84 -20.66
C LYS A 157 -7.83 -14.74 -19.81
N GLU A 158 -6.99 -15.56 -20.43
CA GLU A 158 -6.05 -16.45 -19.73
C GLU A 158 -5.05 -15.66 -18.89
N ARG A 159 -4.42 -14.63 -19.46
CA ARG A 159 -3.47 -13.77 -18.73
C ARG A 159 -4.13 -13.06 -17.54
N LEU A 160 -5.36 -12.55 -17.72
CA LEU A 160 -6.10 -11.90 -16.64
C LEU A 160 -6.43 -12.88 -15.51
N LEU A 161 -6.87 -14.10 -15.82
CA LEU A 161 -7.16 -15.10 -14.79
C LEU A 161 -5.88 -15.56 -14.07
N GLU A 162 -4.77 -15.71 -14.79
CA GLU A 162 -3.48 -16.08 -14.22
C GLU A 162 -2.99 -15.05 -13.20
N VAL A 163 -2.97 -13.76 -13.58
CA VAL A 163 -2.46 -12.70 -12.69
C VAL A 163 -3.44 -12.36 -11.56
N SER A 164 -4.75 -12.47 -11.81
CA SER A 164 -5.78 -12.09 -10.83
C SER A 164 -6.11 -13.21 -9.83
N GLY A 165 -5.76 -14.46 -10.15
CA GLY A 165 -6.23 -15.65 -9.43
C GLY A 165 -7.75 -15.81 -9.42
N GLY A 166 -8.46 -15.07 -10.30
CA GLY A 166 -9.92 -15.05 -10.35
C GLY A 166 -10.52 -16.34 -10.90
N SER A 167 -11.79 -16.55 -10.60
CA SER A 167 -12.55 -17.73 -10.99
C SER A 167 -13.99 -17.38 -11.38
N ASP A 168 -14.77 -18.38 -11.80
CA ASP A 168 -16.18 -18.18 -12.12
C ASP A 168 -16.96 -17.74 -10.87
N GLY A 169 -17.73 -16.66 -10.97
CA GLY A 169 -18.39 -16.02 -9.84
C GLY A 169 -17.69 -14.77 -9.33
N ASP A 170 -16.47 -14.45 -9.80
CA ASP A 170 -15.72 -13.30 -9.32
C ASP A 170 -15.90 -12.06 -10.19
N LEU A 171 -15.63 -10.89 -9.59
CA LEU A 171 -15.51 -9.62 -10.29
C LEU A 171 -14.04 -9.17 -10.25
N ILE A 172 -13.46 -8.97 -11.42
CA ILE A 172 -12.16 -8.32 -11.56
C ILE A 172 -12.41 -6.83 -11.78
N VAL A 173 -11.78 -6.00 -10.96
CA VAL A 173 -11.76 -4.54 -11.11
C VAL A 173 -10.34 -4.04 -11.30
N ALA A 174 -10.15 -2.99 -12.10
CA ALA A 174 -8.85 -2.38 -12.28
C ALA A 174 -8.93 -0.89 -12.62
N VAL A 175 -7.90 -0.14 -12.23
CA VAL A 175 -7.69 1.26 -12.64
C VAL A 175 -6.37 1.37 -13.40
N GLY A 176 -6.32 2.21 -14.42
CA GLY A 176 -5.11 2.50 -15.18
C GLY A 176 -4.65 3.94 -14.98
N GLY A 177 -3.33 4.16 -14.85
CA GLY A 177 -2.75 5.49 -14.64
C GLY A 177 -1.30 5.41 -14.14
N GLN A 178 -0.83 6.45 -13.47
CA GLN A 178 0.47 6.42 -12.78
C GLN A 178 0.45 5.35 -11.68
N LEU A 179 1.50 4.52 -11.61
CA LEU A 179 1.60 3.37 -10.70
C LEU A 179 1.20 3.68 -9.25
N SER A 180 1.87 4.65 -8.61
CA SER A 180 1.60 5.01 -7.21
C SER A 180 0.15 5.44 -7.02
N LYS A 181 -0.39 6.26 -7.93
CA LYS A 181 -1.76 6.73 -7.82
C LYS A 181 -2.78 5.61 -8.03
N SER A 182 -2.51 4.70 -8.96
CA SER A 182 -3.35 3.53 -9.22
C SER A 182 -3.35 2.56 -8.03
N GLN A 183 -2.19 2.33 -7.40
CA GLN A 183 -2.08 1.54 -6.17
C GLN A 183 -2.90 2.16 -5.03
N GLU A 184 -2.75 3.46 -4.75
CA GLU A 184 -3.53 4.17 -3.73
C GLU A 184 -5.04 4.02 -3.93
N VAL A 185 -5.52 4.29 -5.15
CA VAL A 185 -6.96 4.20 -5.47
C VAL A 185 -7.47 2.78 -5.23
N MET A 186 -6.72 1.77 -5.68
CA MET A 186 -7.11 0.37 -5.51
C MET A 186 -7.03 -0.10 -4.06
N GLY A 187 -6.08 0.40 -3.26
CA GLY A 187 -6.01 0.14 -1.83
C GLY A 187 -7.24 0.68 -1.09
N GLN A 188 -7.71 1.88 -1.44
CA GLN A 188 -8.94 2.44 -0.88
C GLN A 188 -10.20 1.68 -1.33
N ILE A 189 -10.25 1.23 -2.59
CA ILE A 189 -11.34 0.37 -3.07
C ILE A 189 -11.33 -0.98 -2.32
N ARG A 190 -10.15 -1.56 -2.08
CA ARG A 190 -9.98 -2.78 -1.29
C ARG A 190 -10.54 -2.61 0.12
N LEU A 191 -10.22 -1.51 0.82
CA LEU A 191 -10.75 -1.24 2.17
C LEU A 191 -12.27 -1.07 2.16
N ALA A 192 -12.81 -0.31 1.20
CA ALA A 192 -14.26 -0.13 1.06
C ALA A 192 -15.00 -1.44 0.78
N LEU A 193 -14.40 -2.34 -0.01
CA LEU A 193 -14.93 -3.68 -0.25
C LEU A 193 -14.83 -4.56 1.00
N GLY A 194 -13.73 -4.48 1.75
CA GLY A 194 -13.57 -5.18 3.02
C GLY A 194 -14.63 -4.82 4.05
N GLU A 195 -14.99 -3.54 4.15
CA GLU A 195 -16.10 -3.06 4.97
C GLU A 195 -17.46 -3.55 4.45
N ARG A 196 -17.73 -3.35 3.15
CA ARG A 196 -19.00 -3.74 2.52
C ARG A 196 -19.28 -5.25 2.62
N LEU A 197 -18.26 -6.07 2.48
CA LEU A 197 -18.34 -7.53 2.52
C LEU A 197 -18.15 -8.08 3.94
N GLU A 198 -18.04 -7.21 4.95
CA GLU A 198 -17.88 -7.57 6.36
C GLU A 198 -16.71 -8.56 6.59
N LEU A 199 -15.60 -8.38 5.87
CA LEU A 199 -14.46 -9.31 5.88
C LEU A 199 -13.56 -9.12 7.11
N VAL A 200 -13.71 -8.00 7.81
CA VAL A 200 -12.91 -7.66 8.99
C VAL A 200 -13.52 -8.30 10.24
N LYS A 201 -12.73 -9.14 10.91
CA LYS A 201 -13.08 -9.70 12.23
C LYS A 201 -12.55 -8.79 13.34
N SER A 202 -13.41 -8.47 14.30
CA SER A 202 -13.12 -7.49 15.35
C SER A 202 -12.14 -7.99 16.42
N ASP A 203 -11.94 -9.30 16.53
CA ASP A 203 -11.10 -9.97 17.52
C ASP A 203 -9.75 -10.46 16.96
N ASP A 204 -9.43 -10.10 15.70
CA ASP A 204 -8.16 -10.47 15.05
C ASP A 204 -7.17 -9.30 15.09
N PHE A 205 -5.96 -9.57 15.56
CA PHE A 205 -4.85 -8.61 15.64
C PHE A 205 -3.76 -9.02 14.66
N LYS A 206 -3.65 -8.28 13.55
CA LYS A 206 -2.61 -8.46 12.55
C LYS A 206 -1.55 -7.38 12.70
N TRP A 207 -0.44 -7.79 13.28
CA TRP A 207 0.77 -7.00 13.39
C TRP A 207 1.58 -7.07 12.10
N LEU A 208 2.26 -5.99 11.77
CA LEU A 208 3.17 -5.90 10.63
C LEU A 208 4.21 -4.82 10.89
N TRP A 209 5.47 -5.08 10.58
CA TRP A 209 6.44 -4.03 10.32
C TRP A 209 6.46 -3.70 8.84
N VAL A 210 6.40 -2.41 8.51
CA VAL A 210 6.74 -1.92 7.18
C VAL A 210 8.13 -1.31 7.24
N THR A 211 9.00 -1.68 6.32
CA THR A 211 10.42 -1.27 6.29
C THR A 211 10.79 -0.73 4.92
N ASP A 212 12.04 -0.30 4.74
CA ASP A 212 12.57 0.10 3.43
C ASP A 212 11.70 1.17 2.77
N PHE A 213 11.34 2.20 3.52
CA PHE A 213 10.64 3.36 2.96
C PHE A 213 11.58 4.17 2.07
N PRO A 214 11.07 4.89 1.06
CA PRO A 214 11.84 5.92 0.38
C PRO A 214 12.39 6.94 1.39
N LEU A 215 13.63 7.38 1.21
CA LEU A 215 14.19 8.47 2.02
C LEU A 215 13.63 9.83 1.61
N PHE A 216 13.33 9.97 0.31
CA PHE A 216 12.83 11.18 -0.29
C PHE A 216 11.57 10.92 -1.11
N GLU A 217 10.75 11.95 -1.20
CA GLU A 217 9.61 12.02 -2.09
C GLU A 217 9.73 13.26 -2.98
N LEU A 218 9.01 13.26 -4.11
CA LEU A 218 8.96 14.40 -5.02
C LEU A 218 7.61 15.10 -4.88
N ALA A 219 7.59 16.22 -4.18
CA ALA A 219 6.42 17.06 -3.98
C ALA A 219 6.53 18.33 -4.84
N ASP A 220 5.60 18.52 -5.78
CA ASP A 220 5.56 19.69 -6.69
C ASP A 220 6.89 19.93 -7.45
N GLY A 221 7.60 18.86 -7.79
CA GLY A 221 8.90 18.91 -8.47
C GLY A 221 10.09 19.24 -7.56
N VAL A 222 9.87 19.33 -6.25
CA VAL A 222 10.90 19.55 -5.22
C VAL A 222 11.10 18.26 -4.44
N ILE A 223 12.36 17.91 -4.18
CA ILE A 223 12.70 16.76 -3.35
C ILE A 223 12.45 17.14 -1.88
N THR A 224 11.61 16.38 -1.20
CA THR A 224 11.35 16.53 0.23
C THR A 224 11.71 15.23 0.95
N SER A 225 11.92 15.30 2.27
CA SER A 225 12.11 14.09 3.06
C SER A 225 10.76 13.40 3.24
N SER A 226 10.70 12.09 2.98
CA SER A 226 9.45 11.33 3.14
C SER A 226 8.97 11.27 4.60
N HIS A 227 9.87 11.44 5.56
CA HIS A 227 9.55 11.40 7.00
C HIS A 227 10.17 12.59 7.72
N HIS A 228 11.44 12.51 8.08
CA HIS A 228 12.17 13.61 8.68
C HIS A 228 13.64 13.62 8.21
N PRO A 229 14.28 14.81 8.14
CA PRO A 229 15.57 14.99 7.49
C PRO A 229 16.77 14.38 8.23
N PHE A 230 16.53 13.73 9.37
CA PHE A 230 17.56 13.09 10.20
C PHE A 230 17.55 11.55 10.08
N THR A 231 16.71 11.01 9.21
CA THR A 231 16.60 9.57 8.94
C THR A 231 17.84 9.08 8.18
N ALA A 232 18.48 8.02 8.66
CA ALA A 232 19.64 7.45 8.00
C ALA A 232 19.24 6.81 6.65
N PRO A 233 20.01 7.02 5.57
CA PRO A 233 19.88 6.22 4.37
C PRO A 233 20.29 4.77 4.65
N ARG A 234 19.73 3.83 3.89
CA ARG A 234 20.24 2.46 3.82
C ARG A 234 21.70 2.52 3.37
N GLU A 235 22.58 1.81 4.07
CA GLU A 235 24.03 1.97 3.92
C GLU A 235 24.52 1.75 2.48
N GLY A 236 23.95 0.76 1.79
CA GLY A 236 24.25 0.46 0.38
C GLY A 236 23.82 1.53 -0.61
N ASP A 237 22.87 2.41 -0.24
CA ASP A 237 22.29 3.42 -1.12
C ASP A 237 22.93 4.80 -0.95
N ILE A 238 23.83 4.98 0.02
CA ILE A 238 24.56 6.25 0.25
C ILE A 238 25.21 6.82 -1.03
N PRO A 239 25.79 6.00 -1.94
CA PRO A 239 26.32 6.50 -3.21
C PRO A 239 25.25 7.08 -4.15
N LEU A 240 23.98 6.69 -4.02
CA LEU A 240 22.87 7.16 -4.86
C LEU A 240 22.41 8.57 -4.49
N LEU A 241 22.76 9.09 -3.31
CA LEU A 241 22.41 10.46 -2.89
C LEU A 241 22.84 11.53 -3.91
N ASP A 242 23.97 11.33 -4.60
CA ASP A 242 24.50 12.31 -5.55
C ASP A 242 24.06 12.05 -7.00
N SER A 243 23.50 10.86 -7.30
CA SER A 243 23.21 10.44 -8.68
C SER A 243 21.72 10.20 -8.94
N ASP A 244 21.01 9.54 -8.04
CA ASP A 244 19.60 9.21 -8.16
C ASP A 244 18.94 9.16 -6.77
N PRO A 245 18.79 10.33 -6.11
CA PRO A 245 18.37 10.40 -4.71
C PRO A 245 16.99 9.79 -4.44
N LEU A 246 16.09 9.79 -5.44
CA LEU A 246 14.75 9.20 -5.31
C LEU A 246 14.76 7.66 -5.23
N LYS A 247 15.90 7.00 -5.45
CA LYS A 247 16.07 5.55 -5.27
C LYS A 247 16.71 5.16 -3.95
N VAL A 248 16.99 6.14 -3.08
CA VAL A 248 17.58 5.87 -1.77
C VAL A 248 16.49 5.43 -0.81
N TYR A 249 16.63 4.24 -0.25
CA TYR A 249 15.78 3.81 0.86
C TYR A 249 16.30 4.33 2.19
N ALA A 250 15.37 4.56 3.10
CA ALA A 250 15.61 4.95 4.47
C ALA A 250 15.72 3.72 5.38
N ARG A 251 16.51 3.85 6.45
CA ARG A 251 16.46 2.99 7.64
C ARG A 251 15.29 3.39 8.53
N HIS A 252 14.11 3.44 7.92
CA HIS A 252 12.84 3.84 8.53
C HIS A 252 11.91 2.63 8.60
N TYR A 253 11.09 2.60 9.64
CA TYR A 253 10.17 1.51 9.89
C TYR A 253 8.92 1.98 10.61
N ASP A 254 7.80 1.39 10.23
CA ASP A 254 6.50 1.60 10.86
C ASP A 254 5.98 0.28 11.42
N LEU A 255 5.39 0.36 12.61
CA LEU A 255 4.62 -0.70 13.20
C LEU A 255 3.14 -0.49 12.91
N VAL A 256 2.55 -1.43 12.20
CA VAL A 256 1.15 -1.40 11.78
C VAL A 256 0.36 -2.46 12.55
N LEU A 257 -0.82 -2.08 13.04
CA LEU A 257 -1.81 -2.97 13.60
C LEU A 257 -3.14 -2.74 12.91
N ASN A 258 -3.66 -3.76 12.21
CA ASN A 258 -5.02 -3.72 11.66
C ASN A 258 -5.30 -2.51 10.75
N GLY A 259 -4.31 -2.09 9.95
CA GLY A 259 -4.40 -0.93 9.06
C GLY A 259 -4.18 0.43 9.73
N VAL A 260 -3.73 0.44 10.99
CA VAL A 260 -3.37 1.65 11.73
C VAL A 260 -1.87 1.64 12.00
N GLU A 261 -1.21 2.74 11.67
CA GLU A 261 0.17 3.02 12.08
C GLU A 261 0.16 3.26 13.61
N LEU A 262 0.68 2.30 14.37
CA LEU A 262 0.72 2.34 15.83
C LEU A 262 2.01 3.00 16.35
N GLY A 263 3.08 2.91 15.59
CA GLY A 263 4.37 3.49 15.92
C GLY A 263 5.23 3.63 14.68
N SER A 264 6.19 4.55 14.74
CA SER A 264 7.07 4.89 13.64
C SER A 264 8.44 5.25 14.19
N GLY A 265 9.52 4.89 13.48
CA GLY A 265 10.87 5.10 13.93
C GLY A 265 11.90 5.03 12.81
N SER A 266 13.12 5.49 13.09
CA SER A 266 14.22 5.34 12.15
C SER A 266 15.56 5.31 12.86
N VAL A 267 16.54 4.66 12.24
CA VAL A 267 17.94 4.86 12.60
C VAL A 267 18.33 6.29 12.22
N ARG A 268 18.96 7.00 13.15
CA ARG A 268 19.35 8.41 12.93
C ARG A 268 20.70 8.52 12.24
N ILE A 269 20.87 9.58 11.45
CA ILE A 269 22.17 9.94 10.88
C ILE A 269 23.09 10.39 12.02
N HIS A 270 24.24 9.74 12.14
CA HIS A 270 25.29 10.12 13.08
C HIS A 270 26.55 10.68 12.40
N ASP A 271 26.65 10.60 11.07
CA ASP A 271 27.73 11.21 10.28
C ASP A 271 27.31 12.58 9.72
N ALA A 272 27.98 13.63 10.18
CA ALA A 272 27.75 15.01 9.73
C ALA A 272 28.03 15.22 8.23
N VAL A 273 28.88 14.40 7.60
CA VAL A 273 29.11 14.45 6.15
C VAL A 273 27.87 13.99 5.40
N VAL A 274 27.26 12.87 5.82
CA VAL A 274 26.01 12.36 5.24
C VAL A 274 24.86 13.34 5.48
N GLN A 275 24.73 13.87 6.70
CA GLN A 275 23.68 14.84 7.03
C GLN A 275 23.75 16.10 6.15
N ARG A 276 24.95 16.63 5.89
CA ARG A 276 25.13 17.77 4.99
C ARG A 276 24.72 17.47 3.55
N ARG A 277 24.99 16.26 3.06
CA ARG A 277 24.57 15.84 1.70
C ARG A 277 23.04 15.83 1.60
N ILE A 278 22.36 15.28 2.60
CA ILE A 278 20.89 15.25 2.64
C ILE A 278 20.31 16.66 2.68
N PHE A 279 20.83 17.56 3.51
CA PHE A 279 20.35 18.95 3.54
C PHE A 279 20.60 19.74 2.25
N ASN A 280 21.56 19.36 1.42
CA ASN A 280 21.77 20.01 0.12
C ASN A 280 20.77 19.53 -0.95
N LEU A 281 20.07 18.42 -0.71
CA LEU A 281 19.04 17.87 -1.61
C LEU A 281 17.64 18.41 -1.34
N LEU A 282 17.39 18.85 -0.10
CA LEU A 282 16.11 19.40 0.39
C LEU A 282 16.05 20.92 0.19
#